data_AF-A0A2H0VYQ2-F1
#
_entry.id   AF-A0A2H0VYQ2-F1
#
_cell.length_a   1.000
_cell.length_b   1.000
_cell.length_c   1.000
_cell.angle_alpha   90.00
_cell.angle_beta   90.00
_cell.angle_gamma   90.00
#
_symmetry.space_group_name_H-M   'P 1'
#
loop_
_entity.id
_entity.type
_entity.pdbx_description
1 polymer ?
#
loop_
_entity_poly.entity_id
_entity_poly.type
_entity_poly.pdbx_seq_one_letter_code
_entity_poly.pdbx_strand_id
1 'polypeptide(L)'
;AIENPMTTMLGHATGRLLLQRKGYAVNLEKVIDAAIANEKIIEINANPLRLDMDWRFWHKAIQKGLLCCINCDAHTVDQLEFYRLGVNIARKGWLTKEDVINTLALKDVLKFLRRK
;
A
#
# COMPACT_ATOMS: atom_id res chain seq x y z
N ALA A 1 16.16 2.49 -2.15
CA ALA A 1 15.06 1.54 -2.47
C ALA A 1 13.93 2.26 -3.18
N ILE A 2 13.21 3.16 -2.51
CA ILE A 2 12.14 3.97 -3.14
C ILE A 2 12.64 4.86 -4.29
N GLU A 3 13.83 5.43 -4.16
CA GLU A 3 14.45 6.28 -5.19
C GLU A 3 14.96 5.51 -6.43
N ASN A 4 14.84 4.17 -6.42
CA ASN A 4 15.23 3.40 -7.59
C ASN A 4 14.20 3.64 -8.72
N PRO A 5 14.63 4.04 -9.93
CA PRO A 5 13.72 4.29 -11.06
C PRO A 5 12.84 3.09 -11.42
N MET A 6 13.35 1.87 -11.20
CA MET A 6 12.64 0.62 -11.51
C MET A 6 11.65 0.19 -10.42
N THR A 7 11.66 0.85 -9.25
CA THR A 7 10.67 0.59 -8.21
C THR A 7 9.37 1.31 -8.55
N THR A 8 8.25 0.60 -8.45
CA THR A 8 6.90 1.18 -8.57
C THR A 8 6.22 1.26 -7.21
N MET A 9 6.33 0.19 -6.43
CA MET A 9 5.56 -0.02 -5.21
C MET A 9 6.45 -0.52 -4.07
N LEU A 10 6.17 -0.04 -2.86
CA LEU A 10 6.70 -0.63 -1.63
C LEU A 10 5.66 -1.59 -1.02
N GLY A 11 6.00 -2.87 -0.97
CA GLY A 11 5.22 -3.90 -0.26
C GLY A 11 5.45 -3.87 1.25
N HIS A 12 4.39 -4.18 2.01
CA HIS A 12 4.35 -4.34 3.47
C HIS A 12 5.52 -3.64 4.23
N ALA A 13 5.43 -2.31 4.31
CA ALA A 13 6.53 -1.41 4.64
C ALA A 13 7.21 -1.65 6.00
N THR A 14 6.48 -2.16 7.00
CA THR A 14 7.04 -2.40 8.34
C THR A 14 7.53 -3.82 8.53
N GLY A 15 7.13 -4.75 7.66
CA GLY A 15 7.41 -6.17 7.79
C GLY A 15 6.80 -6.82 9.03
N ARG A 16 5.82 -6.18 9.68
CA ARG A 16 5.16 -6.73 10.87
C ARG A 16 4.39 -8.02 10.56
N LEU A 17 4.28 -8.86 11.58
CA LEU A 17 3.34 -9.98 11.63
C LEU A 17 2.54 -9.84 12.92
N LEU A 18 1.24 -9.62 12.81
CA LEU A 18 0.35 -9.47 13.94
C LEU A 18 0.45 -10.71 14.85
N LEU A 19 0.54 -10.47 16.15
CA LEU A 19 0.70 -11.49 17.21
C LEU A 19 2.00 -12.32 17.16
N GLN A 20 2.90 -12.07 16.22
CA GLN A 20 4.14 -12.86 16.08
C GLN A 20 5.41 -12.00 16.04
N ARG A 21 5.44 -10.94 15.23
CA ARG A 21 6.64 -10.12 15.01
C ARG A 21 6.29 -8.65 14.95
N LYS A 22 6.89 -7.85 15.84
CA LYS A 22 6.84 -6.39 15.76
C LYS A 22 7.52 -5.93 14.46
N GLY A 23 6.96 -4.92 13.81
CA GLY A 23 7.60 -4.29 12.65
C GLY A 23 8.98 -3.73 13.00
N TYR A 24 9.84 -3.59 11.99
CA TYR A 24 11.18 -3.04 12.17
C TYR A 24 11.11 -1.58 12.65
N ALA A 25 12.17 -1.09 13.29
CA ALA A 25 12.29 0.31 13.67
C ALA A 25 12.56 1.16 12.42
N VAL A 26 11.49 1.59 11.74
CA VAL A 26 11.55 2.42 10.54
C VAL A 26 10.80 3.73 10.77
N ASN A 27 11.35 4.83 10.25
CA ASN A 27 10.63 6.10 10.20
C ASN A 27 9.67 6.08 9.01
N LEU A 28 8.43 5.64 9.25
CA LEU A 28 7.40 5.55 8.21
C LEU A 28 7.07 6.90 7.58
N GLU A 29 7.13 8.00 8.33
CA GLU A 29 6.83 9.33 7.77
C GLU A 29 7.84 9.69 6.66
N LYS A 30 9.15 9.46 6.92
CA LYS A 30 10.18 9.64 5.89
C LYS A 30 10.01 8.72 4.69
N VAL A 31 9.58 7.48 4.92
CA VAL A 31 9.31 6.51 3.85
C VAL A 31 8.14 6.97 2.99
N ILE A 32 7.07 7.46 3.61
CA ILE A 32 5.89 8.01 2.92
C ILE A 32 6.28 9.26 2.13
N ASP A 33 7.02 10.20 2.73
CA ASP A 33 7.47 11.41 2.04
C ASP A 33 8.37 11.09 0.84
N ALA A 34 9.28 10.11 0.99
CA ALA A 34 10.10 9.62 -0.12
C ALA A 34 9.24 8.97 -1.22
N ALA A 35 8.22 8.19 -0.86
CA ALA A 35 7.33 7.57 -1.83
C ALA A 35 6.57 8.63 -2.64
N ILE A 36 6.04 9.65 -1.98
CA ILE A 36 5.37 10.78 -2.64
C ILE A 36 6.33 11.53 -3.57
N ALA A 37 7.52 11.89 -3.08
CA ALA A 37 8.50 12.64 -3.86
C ALA A 37 8.99 11.90 -5.12
N ASN A 38 8.93 10.57 -5.11
CA ASN A 38 9.36 9.72 -6.22
C ASN A 38 8.18 9.10 -7.00
N GLU A 39 6.95 9.58 -6.76
CA GLU A 39 5.71 9.07 -7.38
C GLU A 39 5.53 7.54 -7.24
N LYS A 40 5.94 6.99 -6.10
CA LYS A 40 5.82 5.56 -5.78
C LYS A 40 4.57 5.30 -4.95
N ILE A 41 4.01 4.11 -5.11
CA ILE A 41 2.84 3.68 -4.36
C ILE A 41 3.24 2.84 -3.15
N ILE A 42 2.41 2.84 -2.11
CA ILE A 42 2.59 1.98 -0.93
C ILE A 42 1.44 0.98 -0.86
N GLU A 43 1.77 -0.24 -0.45
CA GLU A 43 0.81 -1.32 -0.28
C GLU A 43 0.01 -1.20 1.04
N ILE A 44 -1.30 -1.44 0.97
CA ILE A 44 -2.11 -2.03 2.04
C ILE A 44 -2.14 -3.53 1.81
N ASN A 45 -1.36 -4.25 2.60
CA ASN A 45 -1.30 -5.68 2.58
C ASN A 45 -2.50 -6.21 3.36
N ALA A 46 -3.45 -6.75 2.62
CA ALA A 46 -4.74 -7.20 3.11
C ALA A 46 -4.67 -8.55 3.83
N ASN A 47 -3.51 -9.20 3.85
CA ASN A 47 -3.32 -10.46 4.59
C ASN A 47 -3.63 -10.24 6.09
N PRO A 48 -4.52 -11.05 6.70
CA PRO A 48 -4.89 -10.93 8.11
C PRO A 48 -3.71 -10.97 9.08
N LEU A 49 -2.60 -11.62 8.68
CA LEU A 49 -1.39 -11.69 9.50
C LEU A 49 -0.55 -10.41 9.44
N ARG A 50 -0.80 -9.50 8.47
CA ARG A 50 0.02 -8.30 8.25
C ARG A 50 -0.75 -7.01 8.52
N LEU A 51 -1.82 -6.79 7.75
CA LEU A 51 -2.57 -5.52 7.69
C LEU A 51 -1.64 -4.29 7.64
N ASP A 52 -0.66 -4.29 6.73
CA ASP A 52 0.48 -3.35 6.69
C ASP A 52 0.54 -2.62 5.35
N MET A 53 0.65 -1.29 5.22
CA MET A 53 0.87 -0.26 6.23
C MET A 53 -0.35 0.00 7.14
N ASP A 54 -0.10 0.34 8.41
CA ASP A 54 -1.14 0.61 9.40
C ASP A 54 -2.08 1.76 8.99
N TRP A 55 -3.40 1.54 9.11
CA TRP A 55 -4.47 2.49 8.76
C TRP A 55 -4.27 3.92 9.32
N ARG A 56 -3.56 4.06 10.44
CA ARG A 56 -3.31 5.36 11.10
C ARG A 56 -2.47 6.33 10.27
N PHE A 57 -1.61 5.81 9.38
CA PHE A 57 -0.74 6.65 8.55
C PHE A 57 -1.43 7.14 7.28
N TRP A 58 -2.49 6.46 6.88
CA TRP A 58 -3.09 6.63 5.56
C TRP A 58 -3.77 7.97 5.36
N HIS A 59 -4.55 8.45 6.34
CA HIS A 59 -5.31 9.70 6.19
C HIS A 59 -4.41 10.90 5.85
N LYS A 60 -3.24 11.02 6.53
CA LYS A 60 -2.26 12.07 6.23
C LYS A 60 -1.50 11.80 4.93
N ALA A 61 -1.23 10.54 4.61
CA ALA A 61 -0.47 10.17 3.41
C ALA A 61 -1.26 10.49 2.13
N ILE A 62 -2.55 10.17 2.08
CA ILE A 62 -3.41 10.47 0.92
C ILE A 62 -3.61 11.98 0.74
N GLN A 63 -3.68 12.76 1.83
CA GLN A 63 -3.75 14.23 1.76
C GLN A 63 -2.50 14.84 1.09
N LYS A 64 -1.37 14.15 1.16
CA LYS A 64 -0.12 14.53 0.47
C LYS A 64 0.00 13.93 -0.94
N GLY A 65 -1.01 13.21 -1.43
CA GLY A 65 -1.04 12.63 -2.78
C GLY A 65 -0.45 11.23 -2.89
N LEU A 66 -0.23 10.51 -1.79
CA LEU A 66 0.20 9.11 -1.87
C LEU A 66 -0.91 8.22 -2.44
N LEU A 67 -0.59 7.43 -3.47
CA LEU A 67 -1.47 6.39 -3.98
C LEU A 67 -1.27 5.06 -3.25
N CYS A 68 -2.38 4.39 -3.01
CA CYS A 68 -2.48 3.09 -2.33
C CYS A 68 -2.63 1.93 -3.33
N CYS A 69 -2.06 0.78 -2.99
CA CYS A 69 -2.38 -0.50 -3.64
C CYS A 69 -2.87 -1.52 -2.60
N ILE A 70 -4.08 -2.05 -2.76
CA ILE A 70 -4.62 -3.10 -1.89
C ILE A 70 -4.22 -4.47 -2.46
N ASN A 71 -3.39 -5.21 -1.73
CA ASN A 71 -2.87 -6.51 -2.18
C ASN A 71 -3.10 -7.60 -1.14
N CYS A 72 -3.52 -8.79 -1.59
CA CYS A 72 -3.85 -9.89 -0.69
C CYS A 72 -2.63 -10.67 -0.18
N ASP A 73 -1.48 -10.55 -0.85
CA ASP A 73 -0.29 -11.38 -0.59
C ASP A 73 -0.64 -12.88 -0.58
N ALA A 74 -1.42 -13.27 -1.58
CA ALA A 74 -2.08 -14.58 -1.64
C ALA A 74 -1.08 -15.67 -2.06
N HIS A 75 -0.99 -16.71 -1.24
CA HIS A 75 -0.23 -17.93 -1.48
C HIS A 75 -1.15 -19.12 -1.82
N THR A 76 -2.46 -18.94 -1.70
CA THR A 76 -3.50 -19.86 -2.20
C THR A 76 -4.64 -19.06 -2.82
N VAL A 77 -5.47 -19.70 -3.65
CA VAL A 77 -6.59 -19.04 -4.35
C VAL A 77 -7.58 -18.42 -3.36
N ASP A 78 -7.90 -19.12 -2.27
CA ASP A 78 -8.85 -18.65 -1.26
C ASP A 78 -8.38 -17.35 -0.57
N GLN A 79 -7.07 -17.13 -0.50
CA GLN A 79 -6.50 -15.92 0.09
C GLN A 79 -6.73 -14.68 -0.77
N LEU A 80 -7.13 -14.82 -2.04
CA LEU A 80 -7.54 -13.68 -2.85
C LEU A 80 -8.70 -12.93 -2.19
N GLU A 81 -9.60 -13.61 -1.46
CA GLU A 81 -10.73 -13.00 -0.74
C GLU A 81 -10.30 -12.00 0.37
N PHE A 82 -9.02 -12.01 0.76
CA PHE A 82 -8.50 -11.05 1.73
C PHE A 82 -8.59 -9.60 1.26
N TYR A 83 -8.79 -9.32 -0.04
CA TYR A 83 -9.01 -7.95 -0.52
C TYR A 83 -10.10 -7.23 0.27
N ARG A 84 -11.13 -7.96 0.74
CA ARG A 84 -12.22 -7.41 1.57
C ARG A 84 -11.71 -6.79 2.86
N LEU A 85 -10.74 -7.42 3.51
CA LEU A 85 -10.09 -6.87 4.70
C LEU A 85 -9.29 -5.62 4.37
N GLY A 86 -8.55 -5.65 3.26
CA GLY A 86 -7.81 -4.49 2.75
C GLY A 86 -8.71 -3.29 2.47
N VAL A 87 -9.87 -3.51 1.86
CA VAL A 87 -10.89 -2.47 1.64
C VAL A 87 -11.40 -1.92 2.96
N ASN A 88 -11.66 -2.75 3.97
CA ASN A 88 -12.08 -2.28 5.29
C ASN A 88 -11.01 -1.43 5.97
N ILE A 89 -9.73 -1.81 5.85
CA ILE A 89 -8.59 -1.03 6.35
C ILE A 89 -8.46 0.30 5.60
N ALA A 90 -8.61 0.30 4.27
CA ALA A 90 -8.59 1.50 3.45
C ALA A 90 -9.70 2.48 3.87
N ARG A 91 -10.93 1.99 4.04
CA ARG A 91 -12.07 2.79 4.53
C ARG A 91 -11.81 3.37 5.92
N LYS A 92 -11.22 2.56 6.82
CA LYS A 92 -10.82 3.02 8.16
C LYS A 92 -9.71 4.09 8.11
N GLY A 93 -8.85 4.03 7.10
CA GLY A 93 -7.85 5.05 6.77
C GLY A 93 -8.39 6.26 5.99
N TRP A 94 -9.70 6.33 5.75
CA TRP A 94 -10.40 7.39 5.01
C TRP A 94 -10.05 7.46 3.51
N LEU A 95 -9.62 6.34 2.93
CA LEU A 95 -9.35 6.25 1.50
C LEU A 95 -10.66 6.25 0.71
N THR A 96 -10.63 6.96 -0.41
CA THR A 96 -11.64 6.94 -1.46
C THR A 96 -11.17 6.08 -2.64
N LYS A 97 -11.99 5.91 -3.67
CA LYS A 97 -11.58 5.10 -4.85
C LYS A 97 -10.42 5.77 -5.58
N GLU A 98 -10.40 7.10 -5.61
CA GLU A 98 -9.39 7.93 -6.26
C GLU A 98 -7.99 7.71 -5.66
N ASP A 99 -7.91 7.31 -4.40
CA ASP A 99 -6.65 7.06 -3.69
C ASP A 99 -6.09 5.65 -3.95
N VAL A 100 -6.86 4.76 -4.58
CA VAL A 100 -6.54 3.33 -4.71
C VAL A 100 -6.34 2.93 -6.17
N ILE A 101 -5.12 2.54 -6.52
CA ILE A 101 -4.73 2.18 -7.89
C ILE A 101 -5.55 1.00 -8.46
N ASN A 102 -5.98 0.07 -7.60
CA ASN A 102 -6.78 -1.10 -7.99
C ASN A 102 -8.16 -0.72 -8.57
N THR A 103 -8.63 0.52 -8.36
CA THR A 103 -9.92 0.99 -8.89
C THR A 103 -9.83 1.61 -10.28
N LEU A 104 -8.60 1.87 -10.76
CA LEU A 104 -8.38 2.42 -12.08
C LEU A 104 -8.68 1.40 -13.17
N ALA A 105 -9.06 1.87 -14.35
CA ALA A 105 -9.18 1.01 -15.51
C ALA A 105 -7.79 0.47 -15.91
N LEU A 106 -7.76 -0.74 -16.50
CA LEU A 106 -6.51 -1.41 -16.90
C LEU A 106 -5.57 -0.51 -17.72
N LYS A 107 -6.13 0.28 -18.65
CA LYS A 107 -5.35 1.21 -19.49
C LYS A 107 -4.59 2.25 -18.65
N ASP A 108 -5.20 2.72 -17.57
CA ASP A 108 -4.65 3.77 -16.72
C ASP A 108 -3.59 3.20 -15.77
N VAL A 109 -3.81 1.96 -15.27
CA VAL A 109 -2.79 1.20 -14.53
C VAL A 109 -1.57 0.96 -15.43
N LEU A 110 -1.74 0.46 -16.65
CA LEU A 110 -0.63 0.21 -17.57
C LEU A 110 0.10 1.50 -17.93
N LYS A 111 -0.61 2.61 -18.08
CA LYS A 111 -0.01 3.93 -18.30
C LYS A 111 0.82 4.35 -17.09
N PHE A 112 0.29 4.18 -15.87
CA PHE A 112 0.99 4.47 -14.62
C PHE A 112 2.29 3.65 -14.50
N LEU A 113 2.23 2.33 -14.71
CA LEU A 113 3.37 1.42 -14.62
C LEU A 113 4.46 1.67 -15.69
N ARG A 114 4.12 2.34 -16.79
CA ARG A 114 5.07 2.70 -17.86
C ARG A 114 5.77 4.03 -17.63
N ARG A 115 5.34 4.84 -16.67
CA ARG A 115 6.05 6.09 -16.32
C ARG A 115 7.43 5.70 -15.76
N LYS A 116 8.47 6.29 -16.35
CA LYS A 116 9.84 6.22 -15.84
C LYS A 116 10.10 7.42 -14.96
#